data_AF-A0A2E8HSS5-F1
#
_entry.id   AF-A0A2E8HSS5-F1
#
_cell.length_a   1.000
_cell.length_b   1.000
_cell.length_c   1.000
_cell.angle_alpha   90.00
_cell.angle_beta   90.00
_cell.angle_gamma   90.00
#
_symmetry.space_group_name_H-M   'P 1'
#
loop_
_entity.id
_entity.type
_entity.pdbx_description
1 polymer ?
#
loop_
_entity_poly.entity_id
_entity_poly.type
_entity_poly.pdbx_seq_one_letter_code
_entity_poly.pdbx_strand_id
1 'polypeptide(L)'
;MEKPFDPVNAPEHYVSGTIECIEAIKAQLTPEEYKGFLKGNVAKYLWREKKKGGVQSLEKAEWYLKTLLAFNKQEEAANKCQDGFCPMPNVRHGPHEAWQDFPSDNDFFSPINDA
;
A
#
# COMPACT_ATOMS: atom_id res chain seq x y z
N MET A 1 -26.64 39.93 -7.49
CA MET A 1 -27.32 38.82 -8.20
C MET A 1 -26.65 37.54 -7.75
N GLU A 2 -27.24 36.87 -6.76
CA GLU A 2 -26.71 35.64 -6.18
C GLU A 2 -27.13 34.45 -7.05
N LYS A 3 -26.16 33.61 -7.38
CA LYS A 3 -26.34 32.45 -8.24
C LYS A 3 -27.00 31.33 -7.40
N PRO A 4 -28.11 30.72 -7.85
CA PRO A 4 -28.81 29.72 -7.05
C PRO A 4 -27.95 28.46 -6.87
N PHE A 5 -27.88 27.99 -5.63
CA PHE A 5 -27.20 26.77 -5.21
C PHE A 5 -27.89 25.54 -5.83
N ASP A 6 -27.19 24.81 -6.69
CA ASP A 6 -27.64 23.56 -7.30
C ASP A 6 -26.82 22.38 -6.73
N PRO A 7 -27.34 21.67 -5.71
CA PRO A 7 -26.65 20.56 -5.07
C PRO A 7 -26.56 19.31 -5.95
N VAL A 8 -27.22 19.29 -7.12
CA VAL A 8 -27.31 18.12 -8.00
C VAL A 8 -26.33 18.25 -9.17
N ASN A 9 -26.19 19.45 -9.75
CA ASN A 9 -25.32 19.67 -10.90
C ASN A 9 -23.95 20.30 -10.55
N ALA A 10 -23.77 20.81 -9.32
CA ALA A 10 -22.50 21.39 -8.89
C ALA A 10 -22.27 21.34 -7.36
N PRO A 11 -22.15 20.15 -6.75
CA PRO A 11 -21.68 20.06 -5.37
C PRO A 11 -20.23 20.60 -5.28
N GLU A 12 -19.99 21.53 -4.35
CA GLU A 12 -18.70 22.19 -4.03
C GLU A 12 -17.57 21.21 -3.65
N HIS A 13 -17.89 19.93 -3.52
CA HIS A 13 -17.06 18.91 -2.87
C HIS A 13 -16.08 18.18 -3.80
N TYR A 14 -16.01 18.55 -5.09
CA TYR A 14 -15.00 18.01 -6.04
C TYR A 14 -13.79 18.94 -6.25
N VAL A 15 -13.72 20.07 -5.55
CA VAL A 15 -12.71 21.12 -5.79
C VAL A 15 -11.44 20.97 -4.94
N SER A 16 -11.31 19.97 -4.08
CA SER A 16 -10.18 19.91 -3.14
C SER A 16 -9.75 18.50 -2.80
N GLY A 17 -8.86 17.93 -3.61
CA GLY A 17 -8.14 16.71 -3.25
C GLY A 17 -7.13 16.33 -4.32
N THR A 18 -5.84 16.45 -4.01
CA THR A 18 -4.68 15.88 -4.73
C THR A 18 -4.65 14.35 -4.72
N ILE A 19 -5.82 13.70 -4.68
CA ILE A 19 -5.98 12.26 -4.56
C ILE A 19 -6.52 11.74 -5.87
N GLU A 20 -5.74 10.89 -6.53
CA GLU A 20 -6.15 10.27 -7.78
C GLU A 20 -7.37 9.37 -7.53
N CYS A 21 -8.36 9.39 -8.42
CA CYS A 21 -9.59 8.58 -8.28
C CYS A 21 -9.28 7.10 -8.04
N ILE A 22 -8.16 6.59 -8.58
CA ILE A 22 -7.74 5.20 -8.36
C ILE A 22 -7.32 4.92 -6.91
N GLU A 23 -6.76 5.90 -6.20
CA GLU A 23 -6.38 5.77 -4.79
C GLU A 23 -7.63 5.78 -3.90
N ALA A 24 -8.61 6.63 -4.21
CA ALA A 24 -9.90 6.61 -3.54
C ALA A 24 -10.62 5.26 -3.73
N ILE A 25 -10.58 4.68 -4.93
CA ILE A 25 -11.13 3.34 -5.22
C ILE A 25 -10.34 2.26 -4.45
N LYS A 26 -9.01 2.36 -4.42
CA LYS A 26 -8.17 1.41 -3.68
C LYS A 26 -8.49 1.42 -2.18
N ALA A 27 -8.77 2.58 -1.60
CA ALA A 27 -9.13 2.71 -0.19
C ALA A 27 -10.54 2.17 0.13
N GLN A 28 -11.45 2.15 -0.86
CA GLN A 28 -12.82 1.65 -0.68
C GLN A 28 -12.96 0.15 -0.84
N LEU A 29 -12.07 -0.50 -1.62
CA LEU A 29 -12.15 -1.91 -1.95
C LEU A 29 -11.26 -2.76 -1.03
N THR A 30 -11.66 -4.01 -0.78
CA THR A 30 -10.76 -4.99 -0.17
C THR A 30 -9.58 -5.30 -1.11
N PRO A 31 -8.44 -5.82 -0.60
CA PRO A 31 -7.29 -6.19 -1.43
C PRO A 31 -7.65 -7.15 -2.58
N GLU A 32 -8.57 -8.09 -2.34
CA GLU A 32 -9.03 -9.04 -3.35
C GLU A 32 -9.90 -8.38 -4.42
N GLU A 33 -10.84 -7.53 -4.01
CA GLU A 33 -11.69 -6.77 -4.93
C GLU A 33 -10.87 -5.80 -5.77
N TYR A 34 -9.86 -5.15 -5.19
CA TYR A 34 -8.96 -4.25 -5.92
C TYR A 34 -8.15 -5.02 -6.97
N LYS A 35 -7.64 -6.22 -6.67
CA LYS A 35 -7.03 -7.10 -7.68
C LYS A 35 -8.02 -7.43 -8.80
N GLY A 36 -9.28 -7.74 -8.45
CA GLY A 36 -10.35 -8.00 -9.40
C GLY A 36 -10.61 -6.80 -10.33
N PHE A 37 -10.66 -5.60 -9.76
CA PHE A 37 -10.80 -4.34 -10.50
C PHE A 37 -9.66 -4.10 -11.49
N LEU A 38 -8.40 -4.31 -11.06
CA LEU A 38 -7.23 -4.17 -11.94
C LEU A 38 -7.28 -5.19 -13.09
N LYS A 39 -7.54 -6.47 -12.79
CA LYS A 39 -7.67 -7.54 -13.80
C LYS A 39 -8.78 -7.25 -14.81
N GLY A 40 -9.94 -6.79 -14.32
CA GLY A 40 -11.07 -6.40 -15.16
C GLY A 40 -10.72 -5.25 -16.11
N ASN A 41 -9.97 -4.25 -15.63
CA ASN A 41 -9.51 -3.14 -16.48
C ASN A 41 -8.50 -3.61 -17.54
N VAL A 42 -7.55 -4.49 -17.20
CA VAL A 42 -6.63 -5.08 -18.19
C VAL A 42 -7.43 -5.77 -19.30
N ALA A 43 -8.37 -6.65 -18.94
CA ALA A 43 -9.21 -7.35 -19.91
C ALA A 43 -10.07 -6.39 -20.75
N LYS A 44 -10.66 -5.36 -20.13
CA LYS A 44 -11.42 -4.30 -20.82
C LYS A 44 -10.60 -3.62 -21.90
N TYR A 45 -9.37 -3.23 -21.58
CA TYR A 45 -8.51 -2.51 -22.53
C TYR A 45 -7.94 -3.41 -23.62
N LEU A 46 -7.59 -4.66 -23.31
CA LEU A 46 -7.23 -5.68 -24.29
C LEU A 46 -8.39 -5.95 -25.26
N TRP A 47 -9.62 -6.10 -24.77
CA TRP A 47 -10.78 -6.28 -25.64
C TRP A 47 -11.05 -5.06 -26.53
N ARG A 48 -10.83 -3.85 -26.00
CA ARG A 48 -11.11 -2.59 -26.71
C ARG A 48 -10.08 -2.27 -27.78
N GLU A 49 -8.87 -2.84 -27.69
CA GLU A 49 -7.80 -2.63 -28.66
C GLU A 49 -8.27 -2.92 -30.10
N LYS A 50 -8.87 -4.11 -30.33
CA LYS A 50 -9.44 -4.50 -31.63
C LYS A 50 -10.63 -3.66 -32.12
N LYS A 51 -11.29 -2.89 -31.24
CA LYS A 51 -12.50 -2.11 -31.59
C LYS A 51 -12.18 -0.67 -31.98
N LYS A 52 -11.63 0.09 -31.03
CA LYS A 52 -11.46 1.56 -31.16
C LYS A 52 -10.22 2.11 -30.46
N GLY A 53 -9.55 1.30 -29.64
CA GLY A 53 -8.50 1.78 -28.75
C GLY A 53 -7.09 1.67 -29.32
N GLY A 54 -6.86 0.77 -30.28
CA GLY A 54 -5.54 0.54 -30.86
C GLY A 54 -4.43 0.46 -29.81
N VAL A 55 -3.30 1.09 -30.10
CA VAL A 55 -2.11 1.11 -29.23
C VAL A 55 -2.37 1.76 -27.87
N GLN A 56 -3.15 2.84 -27.80
CA GLN A 56 -3.45 3.52 -26.52
C GLN A 56 -4.21 2.63 -25.53
N SER A 57 -5.02 1.69 -26.03
CA SER A 57 -5.63 0.67 -25.18
C SER A 57 -4.56 -0.27 -24.60
N LEU A 58 -3.55 -0.67 -25.38
CA LEU A 58 -2.48 -1.54 -24.91
C LEU A 58 -1.62 -0.84 -23.85
N GLU A 59 -1.29 0.44 -24.04
CA GLU A 59 -0.56 1.24 -23.05
C GLU A 59 -1.34 1.32 -21.73
N LYS A 60 -2.67 1.49 -21.79
CA LYS A 60 -3.52 1.45 -20.60
C LYS A 60 -3.53 0.06 -19.96
N ALA A 61 -3.66 -1.00 -20.75
CA ALA A 61 -3.61 -2.36 -20.24
C ALA A 61 -2.27 -2.66 -19.55
N GLU A 62 -1.15 -2.22 -20.14
CA GLU A 62 0.19 -2.34 -19.58
C GLU A 62 0.30 -1.59 -18.24
N TRP A 63 -0.23 -0.37 -18.15
CA TRP A 63 -0.24 0.39 -16.90
C TRP A 63 -0.99 -0.36 -15.79
N TYR A 64 -2.20 -0.85 -16.05
CA TYR A 64 -2.97 -1.63 -15.07
C TYR A 64 -2.27 -2.94 -14.69
N LEU A 65 -1.60 -3.59 -15.63
CA LEU A 65 -0.82 -4.80 -15.38
C LEU A 65 0.40 -4.52 -14.50
N LYS A 66 1.14 -3.44 -14.75
CA LYS A 66 2.27 -2.99 -13.91
C LYS A 66 1.81 -2.67 -12.49
N THR A 67 0.68 -1.98 -12.34
CA THR A 67 0.09 -1.68 -11.02
C THR A 67 -0.27 -2.96 -10.27
N LEU A 68 -0.88 -3.95 -10.95
CA LEU A 68 -1.20 -5.25 -10.35
C LEU A 68 0.06 -6.02 -9.92
N LEU A 69 1.11 -6.01 -10.74
CA LEU A 69 2.41 -6.62 -10.39
C LEU A 69 3.02 -5.97 -9.16
N ALA A 70 3.01 -4.63 -9.07
CA ALA A 70 3.52 -3.91 -7.91
C ALA A 70 2.73 -4.25 -6.65
N PHE A 71 1.40 -4.35 -6.75
CA PHE A 71 0.53 -4.72 -5.62
C PHE A 71 0.83 -6.14 -5.10
N ASN A 72 0.94 -7.13 -5.99
CA ASN A 72 1.26 -8.51 -5.59
C ASN A 72 2.66 -8.62 -4.96
N LYS A 73 3.67 -7.90 -5.51
CA LYS A 73 5.01 -7.87 -4.93
C LYS A 73 5.03 -7.28 -3.51
N GLN A 74 4.19 -6.28 -3.25
CA GLN A 74 4.04 -5.71 -1.91
C GLN A 74 3.44 -6.74 -0.93
N GLU A 75 2.43 -7.50 -1.36
CA GLU A 75 1.87 -8.58 -0.54
C GLU A 75 2.88 -9.71 -0.29
N GLU A 76 3.65 -10.13 -1.30
CA GLU A 76 4.74 -11.09 -1.12
C GLU A 76 5.79 -10.57 -0.12
N ALA A 77 6.13 -9.28 -0.21
CA ALA A 77 7.04 -8.64 0.73
C ALA A 77 6.45 -8.44 2.14
N ALA A 78 5.12 -8.40 2.29
CA ALA A 78 4.46 -8.41 3.59
C ALA A 78 4.36 -9.83 4.17
N ASN A 79 4.13 -10.83 3.32
CA ASN A 79 3.95 -12.23 3.71
C ASN A 79 5.26 -12.95 4.04
N LYS A 80 6.43 -12.42 3.68
CA LYS A 80 7.75 -13.00 4.01
C LYS A 80 8.18 -12.83 5.48
N CYS A 81 7.36 -12.24 6.36
CA CYS A 81 7.63 -12.10 7.79
C CYS A 81 6.70 -13.01 8.63
N GLN A 82 6.47 -14.26 8.22
CA GLN A 82 5.55 -15.19 8.90
C GLN A 82 6.15 -15.89 10.14
N ASP A 83 7.41 -15.64 10.40
CA ASP A 83 8.25 -16.31 11.40
C ASP A 83 8.80 -15.34 12.46
N GLY A 84 8.27 -14.11 12.52
CA GLY A 84 8.69 -13.10 13.51
C GLY A 84 10.11 -12.54 13.30
N PHE A 85 10.82 -13.01 12.28
CA PHE A 85 12.13 -12.50 11.88
C PHE A 85 11.97 -11.63 10.63
N CYS A 86 11.66 -10.35 10.83
CA CYS A 86 11.43 -9.44 9.71
C CYS A 86 12.78 -8.82 9.27
N PRO A 87 13.30 -9.13 8.06
CA PRO A 87 14.59 -8.62 7.62
C PRO A 87 14.38 -7.24 6.99
N MET A 88 14.23 -6.20 7.81
CA MET A 88 14.57 -4.86 7.34
C MET A 88 16.10 -4.75 7.27
N PRO A 89 16.69 -4.36 6.13
CA PRO A 89 18.09 -3.96 6.16
C PRO A 89 18.21 -2.73 7.09
N ASN A 90 18.98 -2.89 8.17
CA ASN A 90 19.30 -1.91 9.22
C ASN A 90 18.35 -1.74 10.43
N VAL A 91 17.43 -2.68 10.71
CA VAL A 91 16.75 -2.69 12.02
C VAL A 91 16.87 -4.07 12.66
N ARG A 92 17.67 -4.17 13.73
CA ARG A 92 17.87 -5.41 14.49
C ARG A 92 16.77 -5.52 15.56
N HIS A 93 15.70 -6.25 15.26
CA HIS A 93 14.75 -6.69 16.29
C HIS A 93 15.29 -7.98 16.91
N GLY A 94 15.54 -7.96 18.22
CA GLY A 94 16.00 -9.14 18.96
C GLY A 94 14.90 -10.21 19.07
N PRO A 95 15.25 -11.49 19.28
CA PRO A 95 14.26 -12.55 19.45
C PRO A 95 13.46 -12.34 20.74
N HIS A 96 12.18 -12.74 20.74
CA HIS A 96 11.26 -12.67 21.90
C HIS A 96 11.79 -13.41 23.14
N GLU A 97 12.77 -14.30 22.97
CA GLU A 97 13.31 -15.17 24.02
C GLU A 97 14.66 -14.69 24.61
N ALA A 98 15.21 -13.56 24.17
CA ALA A 98 16.48 -13.04 24.70
C ALA A 98 16.39 -12.28 26.04
N TRP A 99 15.27 -12.40 26.77
CA TRP A 99 15.09 -11.79 28.09
C TRP A 99 15.03 -12.80 29.25
N GLN A 100 15.22 -14.10 29.01
CA GLN A 100 15.19 -15.11 30.09
C GLN A 100 16.55 -15.40 30.74
N ASP A 101 17.64 -14.89 30.19
CA ASP A 101 19.01 -15.09 30.70
C ASP A 101 19.75 -13.77 31.03
N PHE A 102 19.02 -12.70 31.36
CA PHE A 102 19.66 -11.59 32.07
C PHE A 102 19.82 -11.98 33.54
N PRO A 103 21.05 -12.08 34.09
CA PRO A 103 21.19 -12.12 35.53
C PRO A 103 20.57 -10.82 36.06
N SER A 104 19.69 -10.97 37.06
CA SER A 104 18.98 -9.86 37.70
C SER A 104 19.95 -9.05 38.57
N ASP A 105 20.92 -8.41 37.94
CA ASP A 105 21.97 -7.74 38.66
C ASP A 105 21.57 -6.28 38.87
N ASN A 106 21.10 -6.02 40.09
CA ASN A 106 21.09 -4.71 40.75
C ASN A 106 22.51 -4.09 40.89
N ASP A 107 23.49 -4.50 40.08
CA ASP A 107 24.90 -4.16 40.20
C ASP A 107 25.37 -3.11 39.18
N PHE A 108 24.45 -2.37 38.54
CA PHE A 108 24.84 -1.26 37.64
C PHE A 108 25.34 0.00 38.37
N PHE A 109 25.20 0.06 39.71
CA PHE A 109 25.70 1.17 40.54
C PHE A 109 26.54 0.66 41.72
N SER A 110 27.68 0.03 41.44
CA SER A 110 28.75 -0.01 42.44
C SER A 110 29.66 1.21 42.25
N PRO A 111 29.90 2.05 43.28
CA PRO A 111 30.81 3.18 43.15
C PRO A 111 32.24 2.67 42.95
N ILE A 112 32.92 3.25 41.96
CA ILE A 112 34.37 3.10 41.78
C ILE A 112 35.02 3.66 43.05
N ASN A 113 35.54 2.78 43.91
CA ASN A 113 36.42 3.19 45.00
C ASN A 113 37.86 3.14 44.52
N ASP A 114 38.54 4.27 44.71
CA ASP A 114 39.91 4.58 44.35
C ASP A 114 40.93 3.59 44.94
N ALA A 115 41.96 3.28 44.14
CA ALA A 115 43.26 2.79 44.59
C ALA A 115 44.37 3.47 43.77
#